data_AF-A0A8T6DIQ0-F1
#
_entry.id   AF-A0A8T6DIQ0-F1
#
_cell.length_a   1.000
_cell.length_b   1.000
_cell.length_c   1.000
_cell.angle_alpha   90.00
_cell.angle_beta   90.00
_cell.angle_gamma   90.00
#
_symmetry.space_group_name_H-M   'P 1'
#
loop_
_entity.id
_entity.type
_entity.pdbx_description
1 polymer ?
#
loop_
_entity_poly.entity_id
_entity_poly.type
_entity_poly.pdbx_seq_one_letter_code
_entity_poly.pdbx_strand_id
1 'polypeptide(L)'
;GLRLAATIFLMVIGLFRSMDPSLEEASSMSQVGTFKTARHITLPIMTPGILGVVVYIATSTVGVFEIPGVMGMPADIHVLATRIYLATSQTPPDYGFATSLATIAGILGVVGIFIYHRVTRIQQRFATVTGKGYRPRRIELGPTGRFISAGLIILFFILTFGLPMFILLWASLIPFYQAPLPKALEFVSLDAYRFILTGPGRHEFMQGLRNSLLLILVVPALTMLLSAVVSWFVVRSRARGKSILDMLAFMPHTVPGIVMGLAWLIIGLFVLVPTYGTIWLIVIAHISLFIAYGTRTTNGAMFQIHRELEEAGAMSGAAWFSTFRRIILPLLMPSLVAGWLWVAIHSGRELTVALLLQSSSNRIISAYVWQQFFGGRLNLAAAAGVLLVILIILLVVLTRIVGQRLSRQQ
;
A
#
# COMPACT_ATOMS: atom_id res chain seq x y z
N GLY A 1 12.31 7.68 3.65
CA GLY A 1 13.08 6.55 4.20
C GLY A 1 12.22 5.59 5.00
N LEU A 2 11.88 5.93 6.25
CA LEU A 2 11.25 5.01 7.21
C LEU A 2 9.90 4.41 6.78
N ARG A 3 9.07 5.15 6.02
CA ARG A 3 7.80 4.65 5.44
C ARG A 3 7.98 3.35 4.64
N LEU A 4 9.11 3.20 3.95
CA LEU A 4 9.35 2.06 3.07
C LEU A 4 9.92 0.86 3.83
N ALA A 5 10.45 1.04 5.04
CA ALA A 5 11.18 0.00 5.78
C ALA A 5 10.37 -1.30 5.95
N ALA A 6 9.07 -1.21 6.22
CA ALA A 6 8.21 -2.38 6.31
C ALA A 6 8.10 -3.16 4.98
N THR A 7 7.95 -2.45 3.85
CA THR A 7 7.92 -3.05 2.52
C THR A 7 9.25 -3.72 2.19
N ILE A 8 10.37 -3.03 2.46
CA ILE A 8 11.72 -3.57 2.27
C ILE A 8 11.91 -4.84 3.10
N PHE A 9 11.54 -4.80 4.39
CA PHE A 9 11.64 -5.94 5.29
C PHE A 9 10.84 -7.13 4.78
N LEU A 10 9.60 -6.93 4.33
CA LEU A 10 8.76 -8.00 3.79
C LEU A 10 9.31 -8.60 2.48
N MET A 11 9.93 -7.80 1.63
CA MET A 11 10.57 -8.32 0.41
C MET A 11 11.87 -9.07 0.73
N VAL A 12 12.67 -8.56 1.68
CA VAL A 12 13.97 -9.13 2.04
C VAL A 12 13.83 -10.38 2.93
N ILE A 13 12.86 -10.44 3.85
CA ILE A 13 12.63 -11.61 4.70
C ILE A 13 12.26 -12.85 3.87
N GLY A 14 11.56 -12.67 2.76
CA GLY A 14 11.28 -13.75 1.81
C GLY A 14 12.57 -14.37 1.27
N LEU A 15 13.55 -13.54 0.92
CA LEU A 15 14.88 -13.98 0.44
C LEU A 15 15.60 -14.80 1.50
N PHE A 16 15.67 -14.30 2.73
CA PHE A 16 16.30 -14.99 3.86
C PHE A 16 15.62 -16.32 4.18
N ARG A 17 14.29 -16.38 4.14
CA ARG A 17 13.53 -17.62 4.39
C ARG A 17 13.68 -18.67 3.30
N SER A 18 14.01 -18.24 2.08
CA SER A 18 14.21 -19.12 0.91
C SER A 18 15.66 -19.51 0.67
N MET A 19 16.62 -19.02 1.47
CA MET A 19 18.02 -19.35 1.25
C MET A 19 18.35 -20.73 1.82
N ASP A 20 19.02 -21.58 1.06
CA ASP A 20 19.62 -22.82 1.58
C ASP A 20 20.77 -22.47 2.53
N PRO A 21 20.67 -22.80 3.84
CA PRO A 21 21.71 -22.49 4.79
C PRO A 21 22.85 -23.51 4.79
N SER A 22 22.85 -24.52 3.92
CA SER A 22 23.94 -25.49 3.78
C SER A 22 25.31 -24.81 3.62
N LEU A 23 25.37 -23.68 2.91
CA LEU A 23 26.57 -22.87 2.74
C LEU A 23 26.99 -22.14 4.02
N GLU A 24 26.02 -21.70 4.85
CA GLU A 24 26.30 -21.13 6.18
C GLU A 24 26.74 -22.20 7.19
N GLU A 25 26.17 -23.41 7.09
CA GLU A 25 26.55 -24.57 7.91
C GLU A 25 27.95 -25.06 7.56
N ALA A 26 28.29 -25.17 6.27
CA ALA A 26 29.64 -25.47 5.81
C ALA A 26 30.66 -24.46 6.34
N SER A 27 30.32 -23.17 6.27
CA SER A 27 31.13 -22.09 6.84
C SER A 27 31.33 -22.24 8.35
N SER A 28 30.27 -22.58 9.07
CA SER A 28 30.29 -22.80 10.51
C SER A 28 31.13 -24.03 10.90
N MET A 29 31.07 -25.11 10.11
CA MET A 29 31.92 -26.30 10.28
C MET A 29 33.40 -25.99 10.04
N SER A 30 33.70 -25.07 9.12
CA SER A 30 35.05 -24.55 8.91
C SER A 30 35.50 -23.52 9.97
N GLN A 31 34.78 -23.38 11.09
CA GLN A 31 35.09 -22.45 12.19
C GLN A 31 35.19 -20.97 11.74
N VAL A 32 34.48 -20.62 10.66
CA VAL A 32 34.39 -19.23 10.20
C VAL A 32 33.33 -18.50 11.02
N GLY A 33 33.69 -17.35 11.59
CA GLY A 33 32.77 -16.55 12.41
C GLY A 33 31.60 -15.96 11.63
N THR A 34 30.46 -15.74 12.30
CA THR A 34 29.18 -15.30 11.72
C THR A 34 29.29 -14.08 10.82
N PHE A 35 30.14 -13.09 11.16
CA PHE A 35 30.33 -11.90 10.33
C PHE A 35 31.01 -12.21 8.99
N LYS A 36 32.01 -13.11 8.98
CA LYS A 36 32.70 -13.52 7.75
C LYS A 36 31.76 -14.35 6.87
N THR A 37 30.96 -15.24 7.46
CA THR A 37 29.89 -15.99 6.79
C THR A 37 28.88 -15.02 6.17
N ALA A 38 28.37 -14.06 6.95
CA ALA A 38 27.42 -13.07 6.46
C ALA A 38 27.96 -12.25 5.28
N ARG A 39 29.23 -11.82 5.34
CA ARG A 39 29.85 -10.97 4.31
C ARG A 39 30.23 -11.73 3.04
N HIS A 40 30.72 -12.95 3.13
CA HIS A 40 31.28 -13.67 1.97
C HIS A 40 30.36 -14.75 1.41
N ILE A 41 29.33 -15.15 2.16
CA ILE A 41 28.40 -16.21 1.74
C ILE A 41 26.99 -15.63 1.64
N THR A 42 26.41 -15.19 2.77
CA THR A 42 25.02 -14.74 2.83
C THR A 42 24.77 -13.53 1.91
N LEU A 43 25.54 -12.44 2.06
CA LEU A 43 25.33 -11.22 1.27
C LEU A 43 25.51 -11.45 -0.25
N PRO A 44 26.57 -12.11 -0.73
CA PRO A 44 26.72 -12.42 -2.17
C PRO A 44 25.56 -13.25 -2.74
N ILE A 45 25.13 -14.30 -2.03
CA ILE A 45 23.98 -15.13 -2.45
C ILE A 45 22.71 -14.29 -2.52
N MET A 46 22.53 -13.38 -1.57
CA MET A 46 21.36 -12.50 -1.50
C MET A 46 21.41 -11.30 -2.45
N THR A 47 22.59 -10.97 -3.00
CA THR A 47 22.80 -9.73 -3.77
C THR A 47 21.83 -9.57 -4.94
N PRO A 48 21.53 -10.60 -5.76
CA PRO A 48 20.53 -10.47 -6.84
C PRO A 48 19.13 -10.13 -6.32
N GLY A 49 18.72 -10.70 -5.18
CA GLY A 49 17.44 -10.40 -4.55
C GLY A 49 17.40 -9.00 -3.93
N ILE A 50 18.46 -8.59 -3.24
CA ILE A 50 18.60 -7.25 -2.66
C ILE A 50 18.58 -6.19 -3.77
N LEU A 51 19.30 -6.41 -4.88
CA LEU A 51 19.25 -5.54 -6.06
C LEU A 51 17.84 -5.43 -6.63
N GLY A 52 17.09 -6.54 -6.71
CA GLY A 52 15.68 -6.52 -7.11
C GLY A 52 14.83 -5.62 -6.20
N VAL A 53 15.04 -5.69 -4.88
CA VAL A 53 14.37 -4.82 -3.90
C VAL A 53 14.77 -3.36 -4.08
N VAL A 54 16.05 -3.06 -4.30
CA VAL A 54 16.55 -1.70 -4.56
C VAL A 54 15.92 -1.12 -5.82
N VAL A 55 15.89 -1.87 -6.93
CA VAL A 55 15.25 -1.42 -8.18
C VAL A 55 13.76 -1.18 -7.99
N TYR A 56 13.07 -2.06 -7.25
CA TYR A 56 11.65 -1.87 -6.94
C TYR A 56 11.39 -0.58 -6.17
N ILE A 57 12.18 -0.30 -5.14
CA ILE A 57 12.07 0.92 -4.32
C ILE A 57 12.38 2.15 -5.16
N ALA A 58 13.47 2.13 -5.94
CA ALA A 58 13.87 3.24 -6.78
C ALA A 58 12.75 3.60 -7.77
N THR A 59 12.17 2.59 -8.42
CA THR A 59 11.05 2.77 -9.34
C THR A 59 9.81 3.31 -8.64
N SER A 60 9.47 2.76 -7.46
CA SER A 60 8.31 3.21 -6.67
C SER A 60 8.46 4.65 -6.17
N THR A 61 9.69 5.14 -5.98
CA THR A 61 9.97 6.46 -5.42
C THR A 61 9.75 7.59 -6.44
N VAL A 62 9.88 7.32 -7.74
CA VAL A 62 9.66 8.30 -8.83
C VAL A 62 8.26 8.92 -8.75
N GLY A 63 7.27 8.15 -8.29
CA GLY A 63 5.88 8.56 -8.18
C GLY A 63 5.44 9.13 -6.83
N VAL A 64 6.34 9.25 -5.86
CA VAL A 64 5.97 9.67 -4.50
C VAL A 64 5.69 11.17 -4.49
N PHE A 65 4.46 11.53 -4.12
CA PHE A 65 4.02 12.91 -4.05
C PHE A 65 4.08 13.47 -2.62
N GLU A 66 3.68 12.70 -1.61
CA GLU A 66 3.31 13.26 -0.30
C GLU A 66 4.52 13.84 0.44
N ILE A 67 5.66 13.15 0.40
CA ILE A 67 6.89 13.58 1.11
C ILE A 67 7.53 14.80 0.44
N PRO A 68 7.82 14.80 -0.88
CA PRO A 68 8.31 16.00 -1.56
C PRO A 68 7.29 17.14 -1.52
N GLY A 69 5.99 16.83 -1.52
CA GLY A 69 4.93 17.80 -1.34
C GLY A 69 5.07 18.55 -0.02
N VAL A 70 5.06 17.82 1.11
CA VAL A 70 5.09 18.42 2.44
C VAL A 70 6.43 19.10 2.77
N MET A 71 7.57 18.51 2.39
CA MET A 71 8.89 19.04 2.77
C MET A 71 9.54 19.89 1.67
N GLY A 72 9.36 19.51 0.41
CA GLY A 72 10.04 20.12 -0.73
C GLY A 72 9.37 21.38 -1.22
N MET A 73 8.04 21.37 -1.43
CA MET A 73 7.33 22.53 -1.99
C MET A 73 7.50 23.81 -1.15
N PRO A 74 7.42 23.80 0.20
CA PRO A 74 7.67 25.00 1.00
C PRO A 74 9.11 25.54 0.86
N ALA A 75 10.07 24.69 0.50
CA ALA A 75 11.47 25.04 0.26
C ALA A 75 11.78 25.28 -1.23
N ASP A 76 10.76 25.37 -2.08
CA ASP A 76 10.88 25.49 -3.54
C ASP A 76 11.64 24.33 -4.23
N ILE A 77 11.69 23.16 -3.57
CA ILE A 77 12.28 21.94 -4.11
C ILE A 77 11.19 21.10 -4.74
N HIS A 78 11.13 21.13 -6.07
CA HIS A 78 10.10 20.43 -6.83
C HIS A 78 10.63 19.19 -7.54
N VAL A 79 9.91 18.09 -7.40
CA VAL A 79 10.14 16.83 -8.15
C VAL A 79 9.06 16.67 -9.22
N LEU A 80 9.18 15.66 -10.08
CA LEU A 80 8.21 15.40 -11.16
C LEU A 80 6.76 15.38 -10.65
N ALA A 81 6.49 14.64 -9.57
CA ALA A 81 5.14 14.52 -9.00
C ALA A 81 4.58 15.86 -8.50
N THR A 82 5.38 16.68 -7.82
CA THR A 82 4.91 17.98 -7.31
C THR A 82 4.73 18.99 -8.44
N ARG A 83 5.60 18.98 -9.47
CA ARG A 83 5.41 19.83 -10.66
C ARG A 83 4.16 19.49 -11.44
N ILE A 84 3.84 18.20 -11.60
CA ILE A 84 2.57 17.77 -12.23
C ILE A 84 1.38 18.34 -11.44
N TYR A 85 1.38 18.18 -10.11
CA TYR A 85 0.32 18.72 -9.26
C TYR A 85 0.18 20.24 -9.36
N LEU A 86 1.29 20.98 -9.27
CA LEU A 86 1.29 22.45 -9.36
C LEU A 86 0.78 22.93 -10.71
N ALA A 87 1.21 22.29 -11.81
CA ALA A 87 0.73 22.62 -13.16
C ALA A 87 -0.79 22.43 -13.33
N THR A 88 -1.39 21.49 -12.60
CA THR A 88 -2.86 21.31 -12.58
C THR A 88 -3.59 22.25 -11.61
N SER A 89 -2.89 22.81 -10.62
CA SER A 89 -3.49 23.61 -9.55
C SER A 89 -3.34 25.12 -9.76
N GLN A 90 -2.44 25.55 -10.64
CA GLN A 90 -2.30 26.96 -11.03
C GLN A 90 -3.52 27.46 -11.80
N THR A 91 -3.70 28.78 -11.85
CA THR A 91 -4.81 29.43 -12.55
C THR A 91 -4.26 30.32 -13.68
N PRO A 92 -4.53 30.02 -14.97
CA PRO A 92 -5.27 28.85 -15.49
C PRO A 92 -4.46 27.54 -15.41
N PRO A 93 -5.11 26.36 -15.28
CA PRO A 93 -4.41 25.06 -15.27
C PRO A 93 -3.67 24.79 -16.59
N ASP A 94 -2.43 24.32 -16.51
CA ASP A 94 -1.64 23.91 -17.67
C ASP A 94 -1.60 22.38 -17.78
N TYR A 95 -2.69 21.84 -18.34
CA TYR A 95 -2.81 20.40 -18.58
C TYR A 95 -1.80 19.89 -19.61
N GLY A 96 -1.36 20.72 -20.56
CA GLY A 96 -0.36 20.34 -21.56
C GLY A 96 0.99 20.07 -20.91
N PHE A 97 1.46 21.00 -20.07
CA PHE A 97 2.69 20.83 -19.32
C PHE A 97 2.58 19.67 -18.32
N ALA A 98 1.48 19.57 -17.57
CA ALA A 98 1.25 18.47 -16.64
C ALA A 98 1.29 17.09 -17.32
N THR A 99 0.63 16.94 -18.47
CA THR A 99 0.57 15.66 -19.21
C THR A 99 1.90 15.29 -19.85
N SER A 100 2.70 16.26 -20.30
CA SER A 100 4.05 15.99 -20.80
C SER A 100 4.97 15.43 -19.71
N LEU A 101 4.97 16.05 -18.51
CA LEU A 101 5.72 15.55 -17.35
C LEU A 101 5.20 14.19 -16.89
N ALA A 102 3.89 13.98 -16.89
CA ALA A 102 3.29 12.70 -16.52
C ALA A 102 3.65 11.57 -17.51
N THR A 103 3.77 11.89 -18.80
CA THR A 103 4.24 10.94 -19.82
C THR A 103 5.68 10.52 -19.54
N ILE A 104 6.57 11.47 -19.21
CA ILE A 104 7.96 11.18 -18.81
C ILE A 104 7.98 10.29 -17.56
N ALA A 105 7.21 10.63 -16.54
CA ALA A 105 7.12 9.83 -15.31
C ALA A 105 6.56 8.43 -15.56
N GLY A 106 5.58 8.30 -16.46
CA GLY A 106 5.03 7.01 -16.90
C GLY A 106 6.06 6.15 -17.61
N ILE A 107 6.84 6.72 -18.54
CA ILE A 107 7.93 6.02 -19.23
C ILE A 107 8.99 5.55 -18.21
N LEU A 108 9.39 6.40 -17.26
CA LEU A 108 10.33 6.02 -16.21
C LEU A 108 9.78 4.86 -15.34
N GLY A 109 8.48 4.87 -15.02
CA GLY A 109 7.82 3.77 -14.31
C GLY A 109 7.86 2.45 -15.08
N VAL A 110 7.53 2.49 -16.37
CA VAL A 110 7.59 1.32 -17.27
C VAL A 110 9.02 0.78 -17.40
N VAL A 111 10.00 1.65 -17.61
CA VAL A 111 11.43 1.26 -17.70
C VAL A 111 11.90 0.68 -16.38
N GLY A 112 11.58 1.29 -15.25
CA GLY A 112 11.96 0.80 -13.93
C GLY A 112 11.42 -0.61 -13.65
N ILE A 113 10.18 -0.89 -14.05
CA ILE A 113 9.59 -2.22 -13.91
C ILE A 113 10.14 -3.23 -14.91
N PHE A 114 10.47 -2.81 -16.13
CA PHE A 114 11.19 -3.66 -17.06
C PHE A 114 12.55 -4.09 -16.48
N ILE A 115 13.30 -3.16 -15.88
CA ILE A 115 14.56 -3.45 -15.18
C ILE A 115 14.30 -4.37 -13.99
N TYR A 116 13.29 -4.10 -13.17
CA TYR A 116 12.89 -4.95 -12.05
C TYR A 116 12.65 -6.40 -12.50
N HIS A 117 11.82 -6.61 -13.52
CA HIS A 117 11.55 -7.95 -14.06
C HIS A 117 12.80 -8.63 -14.62
N ARG A 118 13.70 -7.88 -15.27
CA ARG A 118 14.97 -8.43 -15.76
C ARG A 118 15.86 -8.90 -14.60
N VAL A 119 15.99 -8.11 -13.54
CA VAL A 119 16.78 -8.44 -12.34
C VAL A 119 16.16 -9.62 -11.59
N THR A 120 14.85 -9.65 -11.39
CA THR A 120 14.15 -10.75 -10.70
C THR A 120 14.20 -12.07 -11.49
N ARG A 121 14.22 -12.04 -12.83
CA ARG A 121 14.45 -13.27 -13.62
C ARG A 121 15.84 -13.87 -13.41
N ILE A 122 16.85 -13.04 -13.18
CA ILE A 122 18.20 -13.50 -12.81
C ILE A 122 18.16 -14.14 -11.42
N GLN A 123 17.45 -13.52 -10.47
CA GLN A 123 17.28 -14.06 -9.11
C GLN A 123 16.66 -15.48 -9.11
N GLN A 124 15.68 -15.77 -9.97
CA GLN A 124 15.10 -17.13 -10.08
C GLN A 124 16.13 -18.19 -10.50
N ARG A 125 17.25 -17.81 -11.15
CA ARG A 125 18.36 -18.72 -11.48
C ARG A 125 19.30 -18.99 -10.29
N PHE A 126 19.31 -18.10 -9.29
CA PHE A 126 20.05 -18.24 -8.04
C PHE A 126 19.19 -18.77 -6.89
N ALA A 127 17.92 -19.08 -7.13
CA ALA A 127 17.03 -19.65 -6.13
C ALA A 127 17.47 -21.10 -5.81
N THR A 128 18.12 -21.28 -4.67
CA THR A 128 18.64 -22.57 -4.17
C THR A 128 17.59 -23.42 -3.43
N VAL A 129 16.31 -22.99 -3.44
CA VAL A 129 15.21 -23.79 -2.84
C VAL A 129 14.96 -25.02 -3.68
N THR A 130 15.52 -26.16 -3.26
CA THR A 130 15.08 -27.47 -3.72
C THR A 130 13.76 -27.85 -3.03
N GLY A 131 12.98 -28.77 -3.60
CA GLY A 131 11.71 -29.24 -3.02
C GLY A 131 11.83 -29.98 -1.68
N LYS A 132 13.02 -30.07 -1.10
CA LYS A 132 13.24 -30.63 0.23
C LYS A 132 12.93 -29.55 1.27
N GLY A 133 11.90 -29.76 2.08
CA GLY A 133 11.55 -28.88 3.18
C GLY A 133 12.74 -28.72 4.12
N TYR A 134 13.36 -27.53 4.09
CA TYR A 134 14.47 -27.21 4.97
C TYR A 134 13.94 -26.45 6.21
N ARG A 135 14.48 -26.76 7.39
CA ARG A 135 14.12 -26.09 8.64
C ARG A 135 15.26 -25.16 9.07
N PRO A 136 15.16 -23.83 8.82
CA PRO A 136 16.24 -22.91 9.15
C PRO A 136 16.63 -23.03 10.63
N ARG A 137 17.92 -23.27 10.89
CA ARG A 137 18.47 -23.36 12.24
C ARG A 137 18.30 -22.00 12.92
N ARG A 138 17.68 -21.99 14.10
CA ARG A 138 17.58 -20.78 14.92
C ARG A 138 18.93 -20.52 15.56
N ILE A 139 19.50 -19.33 15.34
CA ILE A 139 20.69 -18.89 16.04
C ILE A 139 20.25 -18.49 17.46
N GLU A 140 20.73 -19.22 18.46
CA GLU A 140 20.45 -18.87 19.85
C GLU A 140 21.25 -17.63 20.24
N LEU A 141 20.53 -16.53 20.48
CA LEU A 141 21.13 -15.34 21.05
C LEU A 141 21.41 -15.60 22.54
N GLY A 142 22.66 -15.41 22.96
CA GLY A 142 23.02 -15.35 24.38
C GLY A 142 22.25 -14.23 25.12
N PRO A 143 22.30 -14.18 26.46
CA PRO A 143 21.50 -13.25 27.26
C PRO A 143 21.70 -11.78 26.83
N THR A 144 22.95 -11.34 26.65
CA THR A 144 23.29 -10.00 26.15
C THR A 144 22.75 -9.75 24.74
N GLY A 145 22.85 -10.74 23.85
CA GLY A 145 22.35 -10.65 22.47
C GLY A 145 20.82 -10.48 22.42
N ARG A 146 20.09 -11.11 23.36
CA ARG A 146 18.63 -10.94 23.49
C ARG A 146 18.27 -9.52 23.92
N PHE A 147 18.96 -8.96 24.92
CA PHE A 147 18.73 -7.59 25.37
C PHE A 147 19.04 -6.56 24.28
N ILE A 148 20.16 -6.71 23.56
CA ILE A 148 20.52 -5.83 22.44
C ILE A 148 19.46 -5.91 21.33
N SER A 149 19.06 -7.13 20.94
CA SER A 149 18.07 -7.32 19.88
C SER A 149 16.70 -6.75 20.27
N ALA A 150 16.26 -6.97 21.51
CA ALA A 150 15.02 -6.39 22.03
C ALA A 150 15.11 -4.85 22.03
N GLY A 151 16.23 -4.28 22.50
CA GLY A 151 16.48 -2.85 22.49
C GLY A 151 16.41 -2.24 21.09
N LEU A 152 17.01 -2.90 20.08
CA LEU A 152 16.96 -2.46 18.69
C LEU A 152 15.54 -2.53 18.11
N ILE A 153 14.77 -3.58 18.41
CA ILE A 153 13.37 -3.72 17.96
C ILE A 153 12.50 -2.62 18.60
N ILE A 154 12.67 -2.37 19.90
CA ILE A 154 11.94 -1.32 20.63
C ILE A 154 12.32 0.05 20.07
N LEU A 155 13.61 0.32 19.87
CA LEU A 155 14.07 1.57 19.29
C LEU A 155 13.50 1.78 17.88
N PHE A 156 13.54 0.74 17.04
CA PHE A 156 12.93 0.79 15.71
C PHE A 156 11.43 1.10 15.78
N PHE A 157 10.69 0.44 16.68
CA PHE A 157 9.26 0.68 16.87
C PHE A 157 8.98 2.11 17.35
N ILE A 158 9.75 2.61 18.32
CA ILE A 158 9.65 3.99 18.81
C ILE A 158 9.92 4.97 17.66
N LEU A 159 10.99 4.81 16.90
CA LEU A 159 11.34 5.75 15.84
C LEU A 159 10.37 5.72 14.65
N THR A 160 9.83 4.54 14.30
CA THR A 160 8.97 4.39 13.10
C THR A 160 7.48 4.59 13.37
N PHE A 161 7.01 4.26 14.57
CA PHE A 161 5.59 4.30 14.92
C PHE A 161 5.33 5.17 16.16
N GLY A 162 6.04 4.91 17.26
CA GLY A 162 5.78 5.57 18.55
C GLY A 162 5.93 7.09 18.50
N LEU A 163 7.08 7.57 18.03
CA LEU A 163 7.42 8.98 17.95
C LEU A 163 6.54 9.75 16.93
N PRO A 164 6.31 9.27 15.69
CA PRO A 164 5.37 9.92 14.79
C PRO A 164 3.93 9.98 15.33
N MET A 165 3.43 8.92 15.98
CA MET A 165 2.10 8.93 16.59
C MET A 165 2.03 9.89 17.79
N PHE A 166 3.08 9.93 18.60
CA PHE A 166 3.16 10.86 19.72
C PHE A 166 3.18 12.31 19.23
N ILE A 167 4.02 12.65 18.24
CA ILE A 167 4.09 14.00 17.66
C ILE A 167 2.76 14.37 17.00
N LEU A 168 2.11 13.43 16.30
CA LEU A 168 0.80 13.67 15.69
C LEU A 168 -0.27 13.98 16.76
N LEU A 169 -0.32 13.19 17.83
CA LEU A 169 -1.26 13.42 18.93
C LEU A 169 -0.95 14.74 19.64
N TRP A 170 0.33 15.01 19.92
CA TRP A 170 0.78 16.26 20.53
C TRP A 170 0.39 17.48 19.68
N ALA A 171 0.67 17.45 18.38
CA ALA A 171 0.33 18.51 17.44
C ALA A 171 -1.19 18.74 17.36
N SER A 172 -2.01 17.71 17.59
CA SER A 172 -3.48 17.84 17.60
C SER A 172 -4.05 18.58 18.82
N LEU A 173 -3.26 18.65 19.90
CA LEU A 173 -3.67 19.20 21.19
C LEU A 173 -3.18 20.62 21.43
N ILE A 174 -2.25 21.13 20.63
CA ILE A 174 -1.66 22.45 20.80
C ILE A 174 -2.16 23.40 19.70
N PRO A 175 -2.54 24.67 20.02
CA PRO A 175 -3.04 25.63 19.03
C PRO A 175 -2.04 25.95 17.92
N PHE A 176 -0.76 26.04 18.26
CA PHE A 176 0.36 26.25 17.36
C PHE A 176 1.44 25.22 17.64
N TYR A 177 2.09 24.72 16.59
CA TYR A 177 3.09 23.66 16.75
C TYR A 177 4.30 24.16 17.54
N GLN A 178 4.57 23.50 18.65
CA GLN A 178 5.74 23.70 19.49
C GLN A 178 6.21 22.35 20.04
N ALA A 179 7.50 22.24 20.36
CA ALA A 179 8.06 21.01 20.90
C ALA A 179 7.38 20.62 22.23
N PRO A 180 7.24 19.32 22.54
CA PRO A 180 6.63 18.82 23.77
C PRO A 180 7.52 19.09 24.99
N LEU A 181 7.52 20.34 25.44
CA LEU A 181 8.24 20.84 26.60
C LEU A 181 7.25 21.07 27.76
N PRO A 182 7.68 21.02 29.04
CA PRO A 182 6.78 21.22 30.18
C PRO A 182 5.94 22.51 30.12
N LYS A 183 6.54 23.61 29.66
CA LYS A 183 5.84 24.90 29.47
C LYS A 183 4.72 24.84 28.43
N ALA A 184 4.83 23.94 27.47
CA ALA A 184 3.85 23.80 26.40
C ALA A 184 2.55 23.11 26.86
N LEU A 185 2.56 22.48 28.04
CA LEU A 185 1.39 21.81 28.62
C LEU A 185 0.25 22.79 28.96
N GLU A 186 0.57 24.06 29.24
CA GLU A 186 -0.42 25.10 29.52
C GLU A 186 -1.30 25.42 28.30
N PHE A 187 -0.81 25.13 27.09
CA PHE A 187 -1.53 25.38 25.84
C PHE A 187 -2.33 24.16 25.36
N VAL A 188 -2.31 23.05 26.09
CA VAL A 188 -3.05 21.84 25.70
C VAL A 188 -4.55 22.11 25.73
N SER A 189 -5.19 21.93 24.58
CA SER A 189 -6.62 22.15 24.39
C SER A 189 -7.22 21.17 23.38
N LEU A 190 -8.52 20.91 23.52
CA LEU A 190 -9.31 20.14 22.56
C LEU A 190 -10.01 21.03 21.51
N ASP A 191 -9.61 22.29 21.38
CA ASP A 191 -10.27 23.24 20.48
C ASP A 191 -10.18 22.83 19.00
N ALA A 192 -9.10 22.17 18.58
CA ALA A 192 -9.00 21.60 17.25
C ALA A 192 -10.10 20.55 16.99
N TYR A 193 -10.37 19.69 17.98
CA TYR A 193 -11.44 18.70 17.92
C TYR A 193 -12.82 19.34 17.97
N ARG A 194 -13.02 20.34 18.83
CA ARG A 194 -14.28 21.12 18.87
C ARG A 194 -14.54 21.79 17.53
N PHE A 195 -13.55 22.42 16.92
CA PHE A 195 -13.67 23.10 15.63
C PHE A 195 -14.15 22.16 14.51
N ILE A 196 -13.59 20.96 14.42
CA ILE A 196 -13.93 19.98 13.35
C ILE A 196 -15.14 19.09 13.66
N LEU A 197 -15.51 18.90 14.93
CA LEU A 197 -16.63 18.02 15.30
C LEU A 197 -17.93 18.79 15.56
N THR A 198 -17.84 19.97 16.16
CA THR A 198 -19.01 20.75 16.58
C THR A 198 -19.02 22.20 16.07
N GLY A 199 -17.86 22.73 15.68
CA GLY A 199 -17.67 24.11 15.25
C GLY A 199 -17.79 24.35 13.74
N PRO A 200 -17.27 25.49 13.25
CA PRO A 200 -17.40 25.90 11.85
C PRO A 200 -16.78 24.93 10.84
N GLY A 201 -15.74 24.18 11.23
CA GLY A 201 -15.08 23.19 10.36
C GLY A 201 -15.87 21.89 10.19
N ARG A 202 -16.98 21.70 10.92
CA ARG A 202 -17.73 20.45 10.95
C ARG A 202 -18.25 20.01 9.59
N HIS A 203 -18.75 20.93 8.78
CA HIS A 203 -19.34 20.59 7.49
C HIS A 203 -18.30 19.98 6.54
N GLU A 204 -17.17 20.65 6.36
CA GLU A 204 -16.08 20.17 5.50
C GLU A 204 -15.47 18.87 6.02
N PHE A 205 -15.25 18.77 7.34
CA PHE A 205 -14.71 17.56 7.95
C PHE A 205 -15.67 16.36 7.79
N MET A 206 -16.96 16.56 8.04
CA MET A 206 -17.96 15.49 7.93
C MET A 206 -18.20 15.05 6.49
N GLN A 207 -18.15 15.97 5.53
CA GLN A 207 -18.17 15.63 4.11
C GLN A 207 -16.94 14.76 3.75
N GLY A 208 -15.76 15.20 4.17
CA GLY A 208 -14.52 14.43 4.03
C GLY A 208 -14.63 13.03 4.61
N LEU A 209 -15.13 12.92 5.84
CA LEU A 209 -15.32 11.67 6.56
C LEU A 209 -16.30 10.74 5.86
N ARG A 210 -17.47 11.24 5.45
CA ARG A 210 -18.47 10.45 4.72
C ARG A 210 -17.91 9.91 3.41
N ASN A 211 -17.22 10.75 2.64
CA ASN A 211 -16.64 10.34 1.36
C ASN A 211 -15.49 9.35 1.56
N SER A 212 -14.61 9.57 2.55
CA SER A 212 -13.57 8.61 2.92
C SER A 212 -14.14 7.26 3.37
N LEU A 213 -15.21 7.25 4.18
CA LEU A 213 -15.90 6.02 4.59
C LEU A 213 -16.48 5.30 3.37
N LEU A 214 -17.09 6.02 2.43
CA LEU A 214 -17.57 5.46 1.18
C LEU A 214 -16.40 4.80 0.42
N LEU A 215 -15.27 5.47 0.27
CA LEU A 215 -14.10 4.91 -0.41
C LEU A 215 -13.52 3.68 0.32
N ILE A 216 -13.45 3.71 1.65
CA ILE A 216 -12.95 2.61 2.47
C ILE A 216 -13.82 1.36 2.38
N LEU A 217 -15.12 1.50 2.08
CA LEU A 217 -16.04 0.36 1.97
C LEU A 217 -16.23 -0.10 0.53
N VAL A 218 -16.48 0.85 -0.38
CA VAL A 218 -16.89 0.57 -1.77
C VAL A 218 -15.71 0.18 -2.65
N VAL A 219 -14.59 0.91 -2.59
CA VAL A 219 -13.40 0.60 -3.40
C VAL A 219 -12.91 -0.82 -3.17
N PRO A 220 -12.60 -1.26 -1.93
CA PRO A 220 -12.11 -2.62 -1.74
C PRO A 220 -13.15 -3.69 -2.09
N ALA A 221 -14.44 -3.44 -1.88
CA ALA A 221 -15.48 -4.39 -2.28
C ALA A 221 -15.51 -4.59 -3.80
N LEU A 222 -15.53 -3.50 -4.57
CA LEU A 222 -15.54 -3.55 -6.03
C LEU A 222 -14.21 -4.06 -6.60
N THR A 223 -13.08 -3.63 -6.04
CA THR A 223 -11.75 -4.12 -6.44
C THR A 223 -11.66 -5.62 -6.23
N MET A 224 -12.02 -6.14 -5.05
CA MET A 224 -11.94 -7.59 -4.80
C MET A 224 -12.93 -8.40 -5.64
N LEU A 225 -14.11 -7.86 -5.92
CA LEU A 225 -15.07 -8.49 -6.84
C LEU A 225 -14.50 -8.59 -8.25
N LEU A 226 -14.00 -7.48 -8.80
CA LEU A 226 -13.38 -7.44 -10.13
C LEU A 226 -12.15 -8.33 -10.19
N SER A 227 -11.31 -8.29 -9.15
CA SER A 227 -10.14 -9.14 -9.03
C SER A 227 -10.51 -10.62 -8.99
N ALA A 228 -11.55 -11.02 -8.26
CA ALA A 228 -12.01 -12.42 -8.24
C ALA A 228 -12.48 -12.89 -9.62
N VAL A 229 -13.21 -12.04 -10.36
CA VAL A 229 -13.63 -12.35 -11.74
C VAL A 229 -12.41 -12.49 -12.65
N VAL A 230 -11.51 -11.51 -12.65
CA VAL A 230 -10.29 -11.54 -13.45
C VAL A 230 -9.45 -12.77 -13.11
N SER A 231 -9.23 -13.04 -11.82
CA SER A 231 -8.46 -14.20 -11.35
C SER A 231 -9.09 -15.53 -11.75
N TRP A 232 -10.42 -15.64 -11.75
CA TRP A 232 -11.10 -16.82 -12.26
C TRP A 232 -10.76 -17.07 -13.74
N PHE A 233 -10.83 -16.03 -14.58
CA PHE A 233 -10.45 -16.15 -15.99
C PHE A 233 -8.97 -16.46 -16.18
N VAL A 234 -8.09 -15.83 -15.41
CA VAL A 234 -6.63 -16.02 -15.53
C VAL A 234 -6.21 -17.43 -15.10
N VAL A 235 -6.75 -17.94 -13.99
CA VAL A 235 -6.31 -19.20 -13.38
C VAL A 235 -7.10 -20.41 -13.88
N ARG A 236 -8.42 -20.28 -14.04
CA ARG A 236 -9.30 -21.42 -14.32
C ARG A 236 -9.69 -21.56 -15.79
N SER A 237 -9.72 -20.46 -16.55
CA SER A 237 -10.15 -20.51 -17.96
C SER A 237 -9.07 -21.09 -18.89
N ARG A 238 -9.54 -21.76 -19.95
CA ARG A 238 -8.71 -22.18 -21.11
C ARG A 238 -8.69 -21.11 -22.22
N ALA A 239 -9.28 -19.94 -21.99
CA ALA A 239 -9.35 -18.86 -22.98
C ALA A 239 -7.96 -18.37 -23.44
N ARG A 240 -7.82 -18.11 -24.74
CA ARG A 240 -6.56 -17.63 -25.35
C ARG A 240 -6.13 -16.23 -24.86
N GLY A 241 -7.07 -15.40 -24.40
CA GLY A 241 -6.81 -14.03 -23.92
C GLY A 241 -6.37 -13.89 -22.46
N LYS A 242 -6.22 -14.98 -21.70
CA LYS A 242 -5.95 -14.92 -20.25
C LYS A 242 -4.65 -14.17 -19.90
N SER A 243 -3.62 -14.28 -20.73
CA SER A 243 -2.34 -13.60 -20.50
C SER A 243 -2.45 -12.08 -20.72
N ILE A 244 -3.29 -11.65 -21.67
CA ILE A 244 -3.53 -10.23 -21.93
C ILE A 244 -4.31 -9.64 -20.76
N LEU A 245 -5.34 -10.35 -20.27
CA LEU A 245 -6.11 -9.91 -19.12
C LEU A 245 -5.24 -9.80 -17.84
N ASP A 246 -4.35 -10.77 -17.59
CA ASP A 246 -3.40 -10.71 -16.47
C ASP A 246 -2.44 -9.51 -16.62
N MET A 247 -1.93 -9.25 -17.83
CA MET A 247 -1.07 -8.11 -18.12
C MET A 247 -1.80 -6.77 -17.91
N LEU A 248 -3.03 -6.63 -18.41
CA LEU A 248 -3.84 -5.41 -18.24
C LEU A 248 -4.19 -5.16 -16.77
N ALA A 249 -4.50 -6.22 -16.02
CA ALA A 249 -4.77 -6.10 -14.58
C ALA A 249 -3.52 -5.70 -13.78
N PHE A 250 -2.32 -6.06 -14.26
CA PHE A 250 -1.06 -5.70 -13.62
C PHE A 250 -0.56 -4.30 -14.02
N MET A 251 -0.91 -3.82 -15.22
CA MET A 251 -0.42 -2.57 -15.80
C MET A 251 -0.56 -1.35 -14.87
N PRO A 252 -1.66 -1.13 -14.12
CA PRO A 252 -1.77 0.03 -13.24
C PRO A 252 -0.70 0.12 -12.16
N HIS A 253 -0.13 -1.01 -11.72
CA HIS A 253 0.97 -1.02 -10.75
C HIS A 253 2.22 -0.34 -11.33
N THR A 254 2.37 -0.28 -12.65
CA THR A 254 3.52 0.33 -13.30
C THR A 254 3.45 1.84 -13.40
N VAL A 255 2.24 2.39 -13.23
CA VAL A 255 1.97 3.79 -13.41
C VAL A 255 2.07 4.49 -12.06
N PRO A 256 2.92 5.53 -11.92
CA PRO A 256 2.94 6.35 -10.72
C PRO A 256 1.54 6.89 -10.36
N GLY A 257 1.21 6.94 -9.07
CA GLY A 257 -0.10 7.40 -8.60
C GLY A 257 -0.49 8.79 -9.14
N ILE A 258 0.48 9.72 -9.20
CA ILE A 258 0.26 11.06 -9.77
C ILE A 258 -0.12 11.03 -11.26
N VAL A 259 0.50 10.12 -12.03
CA VAL A 259 0.21 9.95 -13.46
C VAL A 259 -1.17 9.34 -13.63
N MET A 260 -1.52 8.34 -12.81
CA MET A 260 -2.85 7.74 -12.80
C MET A 260 -3.93 8.77 -12.44
N GLY A 261 -3.70 9.61 -11.43
CA GLY A 261 -4.61 10.67 -11.04
C GLY A 261 -4.81 11.71 -12.15
N LEU A 262 -3.73 12.11 -12.84
CA LEU A 262 -3.82 13.01 -13.98
C LEU A 262 -4.57 12.37 -15.15
N ALA A 263 -4.32 11.09 -15.45
CA ALA A 263 -5.03 10.39 -16.52
C ALA A 263 -6.55 10.39 -16.28
N TRP A 264 -6.98 10.05 -15.06
CA TRP A 264 -8.40 10.11 -14.69
C TRP A 264 -8.95 11.54 -14.65
N LEU A 265 -8.13 12.54 -14.33
CA LEU A 265 -8.52 13.95 -14.38
C LEU A 265 -8.85 14.37 -15.83
N ILE A 266 -7.93 14.11 -16.77
CA ILE A 266 -8.12 14.42 -18.19
C ILE A 266 -9.33 13.67 -18.76
N ILE A 267 -9.48 12.39 -18.43
CA ILE A 267 -10.62 11.58 -18.86
C ILE A 267 -11.94 12.18 -18.33
N GLY A 268 -11.98 12.53 -17.04
CA GLY A 268 -13.18 13.05 -16.39
C GLY A 268 -13.57 14.48 -16.78
N LEU A 269 -12.62 15.24 -17.35
CA LEU A 269 -12.83 16.60 -17.85
C LEU A 269 -13.19 16.63 -19.35
N PHE A 270 -12.53 15.80 -20.16
CA PHE A 270 -12.50 16.01 -21.62
C PHE A 270 -12.97 14.82 -22.47
N VAL A 271 -13.06 13.60 -21.92
CA VAL A 271 -13.28 12.38 -22.72
C VAL A 271 -14.61 11.69 -22.41
N LEU A 272 -14.88 11.44 -21.13
CA LEU A 272 -16.14 10.85 -20.69
C LEU A 272 -17.21 11.95 -20.49
N VAL A 273 -18.47 11.55 -20.33
CA VAL A 273 -19.52 12.43 -19.75
C VAL A 273 -18.89 13.14 -18.53
N PRO A 274 -18.96 14.49 -18.40
CA PRO A 274 -18.22 15.22 -17.38
C PRO A 274 -18.47 14.67 -15.97
N THR A 275 -17.57 13.80 -15.50
CA THR A 275 -17.66 13.14 -14.18
C THR A 275 -16.72 13.77 -13.16
N TYR A 276 -15.92 14.76 -13.58
CA TYR A 276 -15.08 15.52 -12.68
C TYR A 276 -15.91 16.15 -11.55
N GLY A 277 -15.37 16.13 -10.34
CA GLY A 277 -16.06 16.57 -9.13
C GLY A 277 -17.04 15.56 -8.51
N THR A 278 -17.24 14.40 -9.13
CA THR A 278 -17.99 13.29 -8.52
C THR A 278 -17.07 12.40 -7.66
N ILE A 279 -17.63 11.80 -6.59
CA ILE A 279 -16.90 10.81 -5.79
C ILE A 279 -16.65 9.51 -6.57
N TRP A 280 -17.50 9.21 -7.56
CA TRP A 280 -17.40 7.99 -8.37
C TRP A 280 -16.17 7.99 -9.28
N LEU A 281 -15.72 9.16 -9.76
CA LEU A 281 -14.46 9.26 -10.48
C LEU A 281 -13.27 8.86 -9.59
N ILE A 282 -13.29 9.27 -8.31
CA ILE A 282 -12.27 8.86 -7.32
C ILE A 282 -12.37 7.35 -7.03
N VAL A 283 -13.59 6.79 -6.92
CA VAL A 283 -13.80 5.34 -6.76
C VAL A 283 -13.16 4.57 -7.91
N ILE A 284 -13.44 4.94 -9.16
CA ILE A 284 -12.90 4.27 -10.35
C ILE A 284 -11.37 4.40 -10.39
N ALA A 285 -10.84 5.58 -10.09
CA ALA A 285 -9.41 5.82 -10.05
C ALA A 285 -8.72 4.94 -8.99
N HIS A 286 -9.28 4.82 -7.79
CA HIS A 286 -8.75 3.93 -6.75
C HIS A 286 -8.87 2.45 -7.13
N ILE A 287 -9.96 2.02 -7.77
CA ILE A 287 -10.08 0.63 -8.27
C ILE A 287 -8.94 0.35 -9.25
N SER A 288 -8.69 1.26 -10.19
CA SER A 288 -7.59 1.11 -11.17
C SER A 288 -6.23 0.98 -10.49
N LEU A 289 -5.96 1.78 -9.44
CA LEU A 289 -4.70 1.71 -8.68
C LEU A 289 -4.49 0.37 -7.97
N PHE A 290 -5.57 -0.21 -7.41
CA PHE A 290 -5.46 -1.34 -6.50
C PHE A 290 -5.82 -2.70 -7.11
N ILE A 291 -6.35 -2.75 -8.35
CA ILE A 291 -6.76 -3.99 -9.01
C ILE A 291 -5.61 -4.99 -9.15
N ALA A 292 -4.39 -4.53 -9.41
CA ALA A 292 -3.21 -5.38 -9.54
C ALA A 292 -2.90 -6.16 -8.24
N TYR A 293 -3.10 -5.51 -7.10
CA TYR A 293 -2.92 -6.17 -5.80
C TYR A 293 -4.03 -7.20 -5.55
N GLY A 294 -5.28 -6.83 -5.82
CA GLY A 294 -6.42 -7.73 -5.65
C GLY A 294 -6.31 -8.97 -6.53
N THR A 295 -5.90 -8.83 -7.79
CA THR A 295 -5.72 -9.99 -8.71
C THR A 295 -4.54 -10.85 -8.28
N ARG A 296 -3.43 -10.27 -7.81
CA ARG A 296 -2.28 -11.06 -7.39
C ARG A 296 -2.55 -11.91 -6.15
N THR A 297 -3.22 -11.33 -5.15
CA THR A 297 -3.62 -12.05 -3.93
C THR A 297 -4.65 -13.14 -4.23
N THR A 298 -5.63 -12.84 -5.09
CA THR A 298 -6.67 -13.79 -5.47
C THR A 298 -6.14 -14.90 -6.38
N ASN A 299 -5.26 -14.60 -7.35
CA ASN A 299 -4.56 -15.60 -8.16
C ASN A 299 -3.79 -16.58 -7.27
N GLY A 300 -3.02 -16.07 -6.30
CA GLY A 300 -2.23 -16.88 -5.39
C GLY A 300 -3.07 -17.83 -4.52
N ALA A 301 -4.24 -17.40 -4.07
CA ALA A 301 -5.19 -18.26 -3.36
C ALA A 301 -5.88 -19.27 -4.29
N MET A 302 -6.29 -18.83 -5.48
CA MET A 302 -6.94 -19.69 -6.47
C MET A 302 -6.05 -20.83 -6.94
N PHE A 303 -4.74 -20.61 -7.10
CA PHE A 303 -3.77 -21.65 -7.46
C PHE A 303 -3.61 -22.74 -6.39
N GLN A 304 -3.88 -22.44 -5.13
CA GLN A 304 -3.77 -23.41 -4.03
C GLN A 304 -4.97 -24.35 -3.96
N ILE A 305 -6.12 -23.94 -4.53
CA ILE A 305 -7.34 -24.76 -4.55
C ILE A 305 -7.24 -25.72 -5.75
N HIS A 306 -7.12 -27.02 -5.52
CA HIS A 306 -6.97 -27.98 -6.62
C HIS A 306 -8.26 -28.10 -7.46
N ARG A 307 -8.13 -28.40 -8.76
CA ARG A 307 -9.28 -28.56 -9.67
C ARG A 307 -10.19 -29.73 -9.32
N GLU A 308 -9.64 -30.74 -8.66
CA GLU A 308 -10.37 -31.93 -8.19
C GLU A 308 -11.58 -31.58 -7.31
N LEU A 309 -11.56 -30.47 -6.57
CA LEU A 309 -12.71 -30.02 -5.78
C LEU A 309 -13.90 -29.58 -6.66
N GLU A 310 -13.61 -29.00 -7.83
CA GLU A 310 -14.65 -28.65 -8.81
C GLU A 310 -15.20 -29.91 -9.49
N GLU A 311 -14.31 -30.84 -9.83
CA GLU A 311 -14.64 -32.12 -10.46
C GLU A 311 -15.48 -33.00 -9.51
N ALA A 312 -15.12 -33.08 -8.23
CA ALA A 312 -15.90 -33.78 -7.22
C ALA A 312 -17.32 -33.18 -7.06
N GLY A 313 -17.44 -31.85 -7.10
CA GLY A 313 -18.74 -31.18 -7.11
C GLY A 313 -19.57 -31.55 -8.35
N ALA A 314 -18.95 -31.51 -9.53
CA ALA A 314 -19.61 -31.89 -10.78
C ALA A 314 -20.03 -33.36 -10.81
N MET A 315 -19.18 -34.28 -10.35
CA MET A 315 -19.48 -35.72 -10.21
C MET A 315 -20.60 -35.99 -9.21
N SER A 316 -20.75 -35.14 -8.19
CA SER A 316 -21.86 -35.18 -7.23
C SER A 316 -23.16 -34.55 -7.77
N GLY A 317 -23.20 -34.16 -9.05
CA GLY A 317 -24.36 -33.54 -9.70
C GLY A 317 -24.55 -32.05 -9.39
N ALA A 318 -23.59 -31.39 -8.75
CA ALA A 318 -23.69 -29.96 -8.46
C ALA A 318 -23.41 -29.12 -9.72
N ALA A 319 -24.32 -28.19 -10.02
CA ALA A 319 -24.10 -27.19 -11.07
C ALA A 319 -22.92 -26.27 -10.75
N TRP A 320 -22.28 -25.70 -11.78
CA TRP A 320 -21.08 -24.86 -11.64
C TRP A 320 -21.24 -23.74 -10.60
N PHE A 321 -22.37 -23.02 -10.59
CA PHE A 321 -22.61 -21.95 -9.63
C PHE A 321 -22.75 -22.46 -8.18
N SER A 322 -23.30 -23.67 -8.00
CA SER A 322 -23.41 -24.33 -6.70
C SER A 322 -22.02 -24.71 -6.17
N THR A 323 -21.20 -25.35 -7.02
CA THR A 323 -19.79 -25.68 -6.73
C THR A 323 -18.99 -24.43 -6.40
N PHE A 324 -19.13 -23.36 -7.20
CA PHE A 324 -18.46 -22.09 -6.95
C PHE A 324 -18.87 -21.49 -5.60
N ARG A 325 -20.17 -21.34 -5.34
CA ARG A 325 -20.67 -20.67 -4.13
C ARG A 325 -20.42 -21.48 -2.85
N ARG A 326 -20.50 -22.81 -2.90
CA ARG A 326 -20.44 -23.68 -1.71
C ARG A 326 -19.07 -24.25 -1.43
N ILE A 327 -18.20 -24.38 -2.44
CA ILE A 327 -16.87 -24.99 -2.29
C ILE A 327 -15.79 -23.95 -2.52
N ILE A 328 -15.77 -23.33 -3.70
CA ILE A 328 -14.65 -22.45 -4.09
C ILE A 328 -14.66 -21.13 -3.33
N LEU A 329 -15.80 -20.43 -3.28
CA LEU A 329 -15.90 -19.11 -2.66
C LEU A 329 -15.52 -19.17 -1.16
N PRO A 330 -16.03 -20.11 -0.34
CA PRO A 330 -15.61 -20.22 1.06
C PRO A 330 -14.11 -20.47 1.24
N LEU A 331 -13.48 -21.25 0.36
CA LEU A 331 -12.03 -21.48 0.38
C LEU A 331 -11.24 -20.24 -0.04
N LEU A 332 -11.80 -19.37 -0.89
CA LEU A 332 -11.20 -18.09 -1.28
C LEU A 332 -11.44 -16.97 -0.28
N MET A 333 -12.51 -17.03 0.53
CA MET A 333 -12.94 -15.95 1.42
C MET A 333 -11.82 -15.41 2.32
N PRO A 334 -10.95 -16.23 2.97
CA PRO A 334 -9.86 -15.71 3.79
C PRO A 334 -8.92 -14.79 3.01
N SER A 335 -8.61 -15.15 1.75
CA SER A 335 -7.78 -14.33 0.87
C SER A 335 -8.52 -13.07 0.41
N LEU A 336 -9.80 -13.20 0.05
CA LEU A 336 -10.62 -12.06 -0.39
C LEU A 336 -10.77 -11.02 0.72
N VAL A 337 -10.98 -11.44 1.97
CA VAL A 337 -11.08 -10.55 3.15
C VAL A 337 -9.73 -9.90 3.45
N ALA A 338 -8.62 -10.64 3.35
CA ALA A 338 -7.29 -10.07 3.53
C ALA A 338 -6.96 -9.02 2.45
N GLY A 339 -7.30 -9.32 1.19
CA GLY A 339 -7.18 -8.38 0.08
C GLY A 339 -8.05 -7.15 0.25
N TRP A 340 -9.32 -7.34 0.66
CA TRP A 340 -10.25 -6.26 0.96
C TRP A 340 -9.67 -5.32 2.03
N LEU A 341 -9.18 -5.86 3.14
CA LEU A 341 -8.61 -5.06 4.22
C LEU A 341 -7.38 -4.28 3.76
N TRP A 342 -6.51 -4.89 2.96
CA TRP A 342 -5.35 -4.21 2.41
C TRP A 342 -5.77 -3.03 1.52
N VAL A 343 -6.71 -3.23 0.59
CA VAL A 343 -7.19 -2.18 -0.30
C VAL A 343 -7.92 -1.08 0.49
N ALA A 344 -8.69 -1.45 1.51
CA ALA A 344 -9.41 -0.50 2.37
C ALA A 344 -8.46 0.46 3.10
N ILE A 345 -7.40 -0.09 3.72
CA ILE A 345 -6.38 0.70 4.44
C ILE A 345 -5.66 1.65 3.47
N HIS A 346 -5.31 1.18 2.27
CA HIS A 346 -4.56 1.98 1.31
C HIS A 346 -5.42 3.05 0.63
N SER A 347 -6.66 2.71 0.25
CA SER A 347 -7.64 3.65 -0.30
C SER A 347 -7.99 4.76 0.69
N GLY A 348 -8.21 4.42 1.97
CA GLY A 348 -8.61 5.38 2.99
C GLY A 348 -7.58 6.47 3.31
N ARG A 349 -6.30 6.20 3.04
CA ARG A 349 -5.19 7.15 3.23
C ARG A 349 -4.60 7.67 1.92
N GLU A 350 -5.16 7.28 0.78
CA GLU A 350 -4.70 7.74 -0.53
C GLU A 350 -4.94 9.26 -0.61
N LEU A 351 -3.91 9.98 -1.05
CA LEU A 351 -3.93 11.44 -1.14
C LEU A 351 -3.67 11.93 -2.56
N THR A 352 -2.77 11.26 -3.29
CA THR A 352 -2.18 11.80 -4.51
C THR A 352 -3.22 11.88 -5.63
N VAL A 353 -3.97 10.80 -5.84
CA VAL A 353 -5.04 10.75 -6.85
C VAL A 353 -6.21 11.61 -6.40
N ALA A 354 -6.56 11.53 -5.12
CA ALA A 354 -7.63 12.34 -4.57
C ALA A 354 -7.40 13.85 -4.71
N LEU A 355 -6.18 14.36 -4.54
CA LEU A 355 -5.87 15.78 -4.69
C LEU A 355 -6.03 16.30 -6.12
N LEU A 356 -5.80 15.46 -7.12
CA LEU A 356 -6.01 15.82 -8.53
C LEU A 356 -7.48 15.78 -8.93
N LEU A 357 -8.26 14.86 -8.34
CA LEU A 357 -9.66 14.62 -8.70
C LEU A 357 -10.68 15.33 -7.79
N GLN A 358 -10.22 15.93 -6.69
CA GLN A 358 -11.11 16.60 -5.75
C GLN A 358 -11.68 17.89 -6.33
N SER A 359 -12.83 18.25 -5.78
CA SER A 359 -13.58 19.48 -5.96
C SER A 359 -14.26 19.83 -4.63
N SER A 360 -15.10 20.86 -4.60
CA SER A 360 -15.89 21.21 -3.42
C SER A 360 -16.91 20.13 -3.02
N SER A 361 -17.37 19.27 -3.93
CA SER A 361 -18.43 18.28 -3.67
C SER A 361 -17.96 16.89 -3.24
N ASN A 362 -16.73 16.49 -3.61
CA ASN A 362 -16.21 15.13 -3.42
C ASN A 362 -14.93 15.06 -2.55
N ARG A 363 -14.69 16.07 -1.71
CA ARG A 363 -13.53 16.13 -0.81
C ARG A 363 -13.49 14.92 0.14
N ILE A 364 -12.29 14.41 0.42
CA ILE A 364 -12.02 13.30 1.35
C ILE A 364 -11.12 13.74 2.52
N ILE A 365 -11.03 12.95 3.60
CA ILE A 365 -10.25 13.33 4.81
C ILE A 365 -8.78 13.61 4.48
N SER A 366 -8.11 12.77 3.68
CA SER A 366 -6.69 12.97 3.37
C SER A 366 -6.45 14.34 2.70
N ALA A 367 -7.32 14.72 1.76
CA ALA A 367 -7.27 16.02 1.12
C ALA A 367 -7.64 17.18 2.07
N TYR A 368 -8.57 16.97 3.01
CA TYR A 368 -8.85 17.92 4.08
C TYR A 368 -7.61 18.16 4.97
N VAL A 369 -6.92 17.09 5.40
CA VAL A 369 -5.67 17.18 6.19
C VAL A 369 -4.62 17.99 5.43
N TRP A 370 -4.46 17.71 4.14
CA TRP A 370 -3.55 18.46 3.26
C TRP A 370 -3.90 19.95 3.21
N GLN A 371 -5.17 20.29 3.02
CA GLN A 371 -5.61 21.68 2.96
C GLN A 371 -5.38 22.42 4.29
N GLN A 372 -5.66 21.78 5.44
CA GLN A 372 -5.40 22.41 6.74
C GLN A 372 -3.90 22.57 6.99
N PHE A 373 -3.08 21.61 6.55
CA PHE A 373 -1.61 21.69 6.66
C PHE A 373 -1.05 22.88 5.88
N PHE A 374 -1.37 22.99 4.59
CA PHE A 374 -0.92 24.10 3.75
C PHE A 374 -1.61 25.44 4.06
N GLY A 375 -2.79 25.39 4.69
CA GLY A 375 -3.46 26.56 5.25
C GLY A 375 -2.86 27.06 6.57
N GLY A 376 -1.76 26.47 7.04
CA GLY A 376 -1.08 26.86 8.30
C GLY A 376 -1.78 26.39 9.57
N ARG A 377 -2.87 25.62 9.46
CA ARG A 377 -3.67 25.11 10.58
C ARG A 377 -3.23 23.69 10.95
N LEU A 378 -1.98 23.57 11.39
CA LEU A 378 -1.33 22.29 11.71
C LEU A 378 -2.09 21.49 12.78
N ASN A 379 -2.67 22.17 13.76
CA ASN A 379 -3.47 21.56 14.81
C ASN A 379 -4.73 20.87 14.27
N LEU A 380 -5.44 21.50 13.33
CA LEU A 380 -6.61 20.92 12.67
C LEU A 380 -6.21 19.75 11.75
N ALA A 381 -5.10 19.89 11.02
CA ALA A 381 -4.55 18.83 10.19
C ALA A 381 -4.18 17.60 11.04
N ALA A 382 -3.53 17.82 12.18
CA ALA A 382 -3.15 16.78 13.12
C ALA A 382 -4.37 16.11 13.77
N ALA A 383 -5.36 16.89 14.23
CA ALA A 383 -6.60 16.34 14.80
C ALA A 383 -7.37 15.47 13.79
N ALA A 384 -7.53 15.94 12.55
CA ALA A 384 -8.13 15.13 11.49
C ALA A 384 -7.29 13.88 11.15
N GLY A 385 -5.95 13.98 11.19
CA GLY A 385 -5.03 12.86 11.05
C GLY A 385 -5.18 11.80 12.15
N VAL A 386 -5.30 12.21 13.42
CA VAL A 386 -5.58 11.32 14.55
C VAL A 386 -6.91 10.59 14.34
N LEU A 387 -7.97 11.31 13.97
CA LEU A 387 -9.28 10.70 13.71
C LEU A 387 -9.25 9.71 12.53
N LEU A 388 -8.48 10.00 11.48
CA LEU A 388 -8.26 9.07 10.36
C LEU A 388 -7.53 7.80 10.82
N VAL A 389 -6.50 7.94 11.65
CA VAL A 389 -5.77 6.78 12.22
C VAL A 389 -6.71 5.93 13.08
N ILE A 390 -7.50 6.55 13.96
CA ILE A 390 -8.51 5.85 14.77
C ILE A 390 -9.48 5.09 13.87
N LEU A 391 -9.99 5.73 12.82
CA LEU A 391 -10.90 5.11 11.86
C LEU A 391 -10.29 3.85 11.21
N ILE A 392 -9.03 3.94 10.77
CA ILE A 392 -8.32 2.80 10.17
C ILE A 392 -8.08 1.69 11.20
N ILE A 393 -7.72 2.03 12.44
CA ILE A 393 -7.55 1.04 13.52
C ILE A 393 -8.87 0.31 13.80
N LEU A 394 -9.98 1.05 13.93
CA LEU A 394 -11.30 0.47 14.15
C LEU A 394 -11.68 -0.47 13.01
N LEU A 395 -11.43 -0.08 11.76
CA LEU A 395 -11.66 -0.93 10.58
C LEU A 395 -10.89 -2.24 10.68
N VAL A 396 -9.60 -2.20 11.03
CA VAL A 396 -8.72 -3.38 11.17
C VAL A 396 -9.19 -4.29 12.31
N VAL A 397 -9.55 -3.72 13.45
CA VAL A 397 -10.05 -4.48 14.61
C VAL A 397 -11.35 -5.19 14.25
N LEU A 398 -12.31 -4.47 13.66
CA LEU A 398 -13.59 -5.03 13.24
C LEU A 398 -13.43 -6.18 12.24
N THR A 399 -12.61 -5.98 11.19
CA THR A 399 -12.35 -7.04 10.20
C THR A 399 -11.62 -8.24 10.80
N ARG A 400 -10.68 -8.05 11.73
CA ARG A 400 -10.03 -9.17 12.43
C ARG A 400 -11.00 -9.97 13.30
N ILE A 401 -11.88 -9.30 14.04
CA ILE A 401 -12.90 -9.97 14.86
C ILE A 401 -13.84 -10.80 13.97
N VAL A 402 -14.29 -10.23 12.85
CA VAL A 402 -15.16 -10.94 11.89
C VAL A 402 -14.40 -12.11 11.23
N GLY A 403 -13.15 -11.90 10.81
CA GLY A 403 -12.32 -12.92 10.17
C GLY A 403 -12.02 -14.12 11.06
N GLN A 404 -11.77 -13.91 12.36
CA GLN A 404 -11.55 -15.00 13.32
C GLN A 404 -12.80 -15.85 13.57
N ARG A 405 -14.00 -15.27 13.45
CA ARG A 405 -15.25 -16.03 13.56
C ARG A 405 -15.47 -16.94 12.35
N LEU A 406 -15.13 -16.45 11.16
CA LEU A 406 -15.23 -17.22 9.92
C LEU A 406 -14.23 -18.38 9.87
N SER A 407 -13.00 -18.18 10.35
CA SER A 407 -11.97 -19.24 10.36
C SER A 407 -12.19 -20.31 11.43
N ARG A 408 -13.07 -20.08 12.42
CA ARG A 408 -13.41 -21.08 13.46
C ARG A 408 -14.57 -22.00 13.04
N GLN A 409 -15.23 -21.69 11.92
CA GLN A 409 -16.37 -22.45 11.39
C GLN A 409 -15.98 -23.33 10.18
N GLN A 410 -14.74 -23.19 9.70
CA GLN A 410 -14.09 -24.08 8.74
C GLN A 410 -13.19 -25.05 9.51
#